data_AF-A0A3D1BIL5-F1
#
_entry.id   AF-A0A3D1BIL5-F1
#
_cell.length_a   1.000
_cell.length_b   1.000
_cell.length_c   1.000
_cell.angle_alpha   90.00
_cell.angle_beta   90.00
_cell.angle_gamma   90.00
#
_symmetry.space_group_name_H-M   'P 1'
#
loop_
_entity.id
_entity.type
_entity.pdbx_description
1 polymer ?
#
loop_
_entity_poly.entity_id
_entity_poly.type
_entity_poly.pdbx_seq_one_letter_code
_entity_poly.pdbx_strand_id
1 'polypeptide(L)'
;MFKKKFLGVLLGVFALTIIPSVALAQTISTPTLEDAGSLFEKVSDGWNSYGDSTKDGFNYSFDLGELGGIVSAFAAIIPILSTILLVVVLPIGLITYIYTALAYSSIAKKLNVENAWFAWIPILSTILSFQIAGMSGWNILLMFIPIVNVVVIVLALMKTCERRGMNKLLGLLALIPGVFFILLGVLAWKKDTFGSTPVQSST
;
A
#
# COMPACT_ATOMS: atom_id res chain seq x y z
N MET A 1 -26.64 11.67 -12.99
CA MET A 1 -27.19 12.23 -11.72
C MET A 1 -26.51 11.71 -10.44
N PHE A 2 -25.71 10.64 -10.48
CA PHE A 2 -25.14 9.97 -9.29
C PHE A 2 -23.94 10.67 -8.61
N LYS A 3 -23.22 11.55 -9.34
CA LYS A 3 -21.97 12.17 -8.85
C LYS A 3 -22.14 13.15 -7.68
N LYS A 4 -23.24 13.93 -7.66
CA LYS A 4 -23.46 14.95 -6.61
C LYS A 4 -23.90 14.33 -5.27
N LYS A 5 -24.65 13.22 -5.32
CA LYS A 5 -25.11 12.50 -4.13
C LYS A 5 -23.97 11.66 -3.50
N PHE A 6 -23.09 11.10 -4.33
CA PHE A 6 -21.93 10.34 -3.87
C PHE A 6 -20.90 11.21 -3.14
N LEU A 7 -20.65 12.43 -3.61
CA LEU A 7 -19.70 13.34 -2.97
C LEU A 7 -20.15 13.78 -1.57
N GLY A 8 -21.46 14.02 -1.37
CA GLY A 8 -22.02 14.36 -0.06
C GLY A 8 -21.97 13.20 0.95
N VAL A 9 -22.20 11.97 0.48
CA VAL A 9 -22.05 10.76 1.31
C VAL A 9 -20.58 10.52 1.67
N LEU A 10 -19.66 10.75 0.74
CA LEU A 10 -18.22 10.62 0.99
C LEU A 10 -17.71 11.68 1.99
N LEU A 11 -18.16 12.93 1.85
CA LEU A 11 -17.84 14.02 2.80
C LEU A 11 -18.47 13.78 4.18
N GLY A 12 -19.68 13.22 4.23
CA GLY A 12 -20.35 12.84 5.46
C GLY A 12 -19.63 11.71 6.20
N VAL A 13 -19.18 10.67 5.48
CA VAL A 13 -18.37 9.59 6.05
C VAL A 13 -16.99 10.12 6.50
N PHE A 14 -16.38 11.03 5.73
CA PHE A 14 -15.12 11.67 6.12
C PHE A 14 -15.29 12.50 7.40
N ALA A 15 -16.33 13.34 7.51
CA ALA A 15 -16.64 14.12 8.71
C ALA A 15 -16.94 13.22 9.94
N LEU A 16 -17.65 12.10 9.74
CA LEU A 16 -17.97 11.15 10.81
C LEU A 16 -16.74 10.35 11.30
N THR A 17 -15.63 10.34 10.57
CA THR A 17 -14.37 9.68 10.99
C THR A 17 -13.38 10.62 11.69
N ILE A 18 -13.45 11.93 11.39
CA ILE A 18 -12.57 12.94 12.01
C ILE A 18 -13.09 13.33 13.41
N ILE A 19 -14.40 13.48 13.58
CA ILE A 19 -15.02 13.93 14.85
C ILE A 19 -14.82 12.93 16.01
N PRO A 20 -15.03 11.60 15.85
CA PRO A 20 -14.85 10.68 16.97
C PRO A 20 -13.39 10.51 17.35
N SER A 21 -12.41 10.72 16.46
CA SER A 21 -11.01 10.60 16.86
C SER A 21 -10.55 11.74 17.78
N VAL A 22 -11.09 12.94 17.61
CA VAL A 22 -10.83 14.10 18.50
C VAL A 22 -11.58 13.96 19.82
N ALA A 23 -12.80 13.39 19.80
CA ALA A 23 -13.57 13.15 21.02
C ALA A 23 -13.06 11.94 21.82
N LEU A 24 -12.73 10.82 21.15
CA LEU A 24 -12.19 9.59 21.76
C LEU A 24 -10.77 9.78 22.30
N ALA A 25 -10.00 10.74 21.79
CA ALA A 25 -8.73 11.15 22.40
C ALA A 25 -8.91 11.75 23.81
N GLN A 26 -10.12 12.24 24.14
CA GLN A 26 -10.46 12.70 25.50
C GLN A 26 -11.25 11.66 26.32
N THR A 27 -11.71 10.53 25.73
CA THR A 27 -12.49 9.51 26.46
C THR A 27 -11.73 8.23 26.77
N ILE A 28 -10.57 7.99 26.15
CA ILE A 28 -9.61 7.06 26.77
C ILE A 28 -9.15 7.82 27.99
N SER A 29 -9.69 7.45 29.15
CA SER A 29 -9.13 7.80 30.44
C SER A 29 -7.66 7.38 30.38
N THR A 30 -6.80 8.32 30.01
CA THR A 30 -5.39 8.21 30.31
C THR A 30 -5.38 7.95 31.81
N PRO A 31 -4.82 6.82 32.29
CA PRO A 31 -4.69 6.63 33.72
C PRO A 31 -4.05 7.91 34.23
N THR A 32 -4.74 8.58 35.14
CA THR A 32 -4.21 9.81 35.70
C THR A 32 -2.83 9.49 36.27
N LEU A 33 -1.94 10.48 36.39
CA LEU A 33 -0.59 10.22 36.88
C LEU A 33 -0.59 9.49 38.24
N GLU A 34 -1.65 9.67 39.03
CA GLU A 34 -1.92 8.94 40.28
C GLU A 34 -2.30 7.46 40.04
N ASP A 35 -3.21 7.16 39.10
CA ASP A 35 -3.62 5.78 38.78
C ASP A 35 -2.46 4.96 38.22
N ALA A 36 -1.66 5.55 37.32
CA ALA A 36 -0.47 4.93 36.75
C ALA A 36 0.62 4.68 37.82
N GLY A 37 0.76 5.60 38.78
CA GLY A 37 1.64 5.44 39.94
C GLY A 37 1.25 4.26 40.81
N SER A 38 -0.05 4.11 41.11
CA SER A 38 -0.54 3.00 41.95
C SER A 38 -0.36 1.61 41.32
N LEU A 39 -0.50 1.52 40.00
CA LEU A 39 -0.26 0.29 39.25
C LEU A 39 1.23 -0.03 39.17
N PHE A 40 2.07 0.98 38.98
CA PHE A 40 3.52 0.83 38.99
C PHE A 40 4.03 0.35 40.34
N GLU A 41 3.51 0.90 41.45
CA GLU A 41 3.87 0.49 42.82
C GLU A 41 3.52 -0.98 43.09
N LYS A 42 2.29 -1.40 42.71
CA LYS A 42 1.88 -2.82 42.82
C LYS A 42 2.75 -3.78 41.99
N VAL A 43 3.15 -3.37 40.78
CA VAL A 43 4.01 -4.20 39.92
C VAL A 43 5.44 -4.24 40.44
N SER A 44 5.97 -3.10 40.92
CA SER A 44 7.28 -2.97 41.57
C SER A 44 7.39 -3.89 42.78
N ASP A 45 6.40 -3.87 43.67
CA ASP A 45 6.40 -4.68 44.89
C ASP A 45 6.34 -6.18 44.58
N GLY A 46 5.58 -6.56 43.56
CA GLY A 46 5.55 -7.93 43.04
C GLY A 46 6.90 -8.40 42.48
N TRP A 47 7.61 -7.51 41.79
CA TRP A 47 8.94 -7.78 41.22
C TRP A 47 10.03 -7.87 42.29
N ASN A 48 10.02 -6.98 43.27
CA ASN A 48 10.97 -6.97 44.38
C ASN A 48 10.84 -8.22 45.26
N SER A 49 9.61 -8.70 45.45
CA SER A 49 9.33 -9.97 46.13
C SER A 49 9.88 -11.19 45.37
N TYR A 50 9.88 -11.15 44.03
CA TYR A 50 10.45 -12.20 43.19
C TYR A 50 12.00 -12.15 43.17
N GLY A 51 12.57 -10.96 43.18
CA GLY A 51 14.04 -10.74 43.14
C GLY A 51 14.77 -11.09 44.44
N ASP A 52 14.09 -11.11 45.59
CA ASP A 52 14.71 -11.41 46.89
C ASP A 52 15.16 -12.89 47.05
N SER A 53 14.67 -13.76 46.16
CA SER A 53 14.97 -15.21 46.15
C SER A 53 16.26 -15.57 45.38
N THR A 54 16.89 -14.62 44.70
CA THR A 54 18.12 -14.83 43.92
C THR A 54 19.17 -13.78 44.33
N LYS A 55 19.68 -13.91 45.56
CA LYS A 55 20.65 -12.97 46.18
C LYS A 55 22.10 -13.17 45.70
N ASP A 56 22.28 -13.23 44.40
CA ASP A 56 23.58 -13.23 43.71
C ASP A 56 23.52 -12.19 42.58
N GLY A 57 23.22 -10.95 42.98
CA GLY A 57 22.82 -9.87 42.07
C GLY A 57 23.98 -9.14 41.43
N PHE A 58 24.13 -9.32 40.12
CA PHE A 58 24.84 -8.40 39.22
C PHE A 58 24.14 -7.02 39.27
N ASN A 59 24.81 -5.98 39.75
CA ASN A 59 24.22 -4.64 39.84
C ASN A 59 24.13 -4.00 38.44
N TYR A 60 22.96 -4.12 37.80
CA TYR A 60 22.56 -3.28 36.68
C TYR A 60 21.75 -2.10 37.22
N SER A 61 22.37 -0.93 37.33
CA SER A 61 21.62 0.33 37.53
C SER A 61 21.09 0.78 36.18
N PHE A 62 19.89 0.32 35.83
CA PHE A 62 19.20 0.76 34.62
C PHE A 62 18.48 2.08 34.92
N ASP A 63 18.98 3.19 34.35
CA ASP A 63 18.43 4.52 34.57
C ASP A 63 17.08 4.67 33.83
N LEU A 64 16.00 4.55 34.60
CA LEU A 64 14.62 4.66 34.10
C LEU A 64 14.27 6.08 33.64
N GLY A 65 15.06 7.10 34.03
CA GLY A 65 14.89 8.48 33.60
C GLY A 65 15.29 8.69 32.14
N GLU A 66 16.36 8.03 31.67
CA GLU A 66 16.74 8.03 30.26
C GLU A 66 15.67 7.36 29.39
N LEU A 67 15.10 6.23 29.84
CA LEU A 67 13.97 5.62 29.16
C LEU A 67 12.73 6.53 29.12
N GLY A 68 12.41 7.22 30.22
CA GLY A 68 11.27 8.15 30.27
C GLY A 68 11.36 9.27 29.23
N GLY A 69 12.55 9.81 29.00
CA GLY A 69 12.81 10.80 27.94
C GLY A 69 12.61 10.24 26.53
N ILE A 70 13.08 9.02 26.29
CA ILE A 70 12.94 8.34 24.99
C ILE A 70 11.46 7.95 24.74
N VAL A 71 10.78 7.41 25.75
CA VAL A 71 9.36 7.00 25.69
C VAL A 71 8.44 8.20 25.48
N SER A 72 8.69 9.33 26.13
CA SER A 72 7.91 10.56 25.92
C SER A 72 8.13 11.16 24.53
N ALA A 73 9.35 11.10 23.98
CA ALA A 73 9.63 11.49 22.60
C ALA A 73 8.89 10.60 21.58
N PHE A 74 8.89 9.28 21.76
CA PHE A 74 8.11 8.38 20.90
C PHE A 74 6.60 8.61 21.07
N ALA A 75 6.10 8.75 22.30
CA ALA A 75 4.68 8.99 22.57
C ALA A 75 4.16 10.29 21.93
N ALA A 76 5.00 11.33 21.83
CA ALA A 76 4.66 12.57 21.14
C ALA A 76 4.73 12.46 19.60
N ILE A 77 5.67 11.69 19.06
CA ILE A 77 5.90 11.58 17.60
C ILE A 77 4.95 10.57 16.94
N ILE A 78 4.61 9.47 17.62
CA ILE A 78 3.73 8.40 17.10
C ILE A 78 2.36 8.92 16.61
N PRO A 79 1.61 9.75 17.37
CA PRO A 79 0.33 10.26 16.89
C PRO A 79 0.49 11.22 15.72
N ILE A 80 1.54 12.06 15.69
CA ILE A 80 1.80 12.98 14.59
C ILE A 80 2.11 12.20 13.30
N LEU A 81 2.98 11.20 13.38
CA LEU A 81 3.33 10.34 12.26
C LEU A 81 2.14 9.50 11.79
N SER A 82 1.36 8.94 12.72
CA SER A 82 0.14 8.16 12.42
C SER A 82 -0.92 9.01 11.72
N THR A 83 -1.09 10.27 12.15
CA THR A 83 -2.06 11.20 11.56
C THR A 83 -1.62 11.64 10.16
N ILE A 84 -0.33 11.94 9.97
CA ILE A 84 0.23 12.26 8.65
C ILE A 84 0.07 11.08 7.70
N LEU A 85 0.33 9.86 8.16
CA LEU A 85 0.19 8.65 7.36
C LEU A 85 -1.27 8.46 6.93
N LEU A 86 -2.25 8.59 7.81
CA LEU A 86 -3.65 8.44 7.44
C LEU A 86 -4.15 9.54 6.50
N VAL A 87 -3.86 10.81 6.77
CA VAL A 87 -4.41 11.94 6.00
C VAL A 87 -3.74 12.10 4.64
N VAL A 88 -2.46 11.71 4.49
CA VAL A 88 -1.72 11.84 3.23
C VAL A 88 -1.75 10.54 2.41
N VAL A 89 -1.61 9.36 3.04
CA VAL A 89 -1.53 8.09 2.30
C VAL A 89 -2.90 7.66 1.78
N LEU A 90 -4.00 7.89 2.50
CA LEU A 90 -5.34 7.52 2.00
C LEU A 90 -5.70 8.19 0.66
N PRO A 91 -5.62 9.54 0.52
CA PRO A 91 -5.97 10.17 -0.75
C PRO A 91 -4.99 9.81 -1.86
N ILE A 92 -3.69 9.72 -1.58
CA ILE A 92 -2.69 9.29 -2.58
C ILE A 92 -2.92 7.84 -3.00
N GLY A 93 -3.21 6.95 -2.05
CA GLY A 93 -3.55 5.55 -2.29
C GLY A 93 -4.81 5.41 -3.14
N LEU A 94 -5.84 6.22 -2.86
CA LEU A 94 -7.06 6.22 -3.64
C LEU A 94 -6.82 6.75 -5.07
N ILE A 95 -6.04 7.81 -5.24
CA ILE A 95 -5.70 8.36 -6.56
C ILE A 95 -4.91 7.34 -7.38
N THR A 96 -3.88 6.72 -6.78
CA THR A 96 -3.05 5.70 -7.44
C THR A 96 -3.85 4.44 -7.77
N TYR A 97 -4.79 4.04 -6.91
CA TYR A 97 -5.72 2.94 -7.15
C TYR A 97 -6.62 3.21 -8.37
N ILE A 98 -7.27 4.37 -8.41
CA ILE A 98 -8.13 4.75 -9.54
C ILE A 98 -7.31 4.87 -10.83
N TYR A 99 -6.12 5.47 -10.74
CA TYR A 99 -5.20 5.60 -11.87
C TYR A 99 -4.82 4.24 -12.48
N THR A 100 -4.38 3.29 -11.65
CA THR A 100 -3.98 1.95 -12.11
C THR A 100 -5.15 1.16 -12.69
N ALA A 101 -6.34 1.22 -12.06
CA ALA A 101 -7.54 0.58 -12.59
C ALA A 101 -7.95 1.13 -13.96
N LEU A 102 -7.91 2.46 -14.15
CA LEU A 102 -8.22 3.09 -15.43
C LEU A 102 -7.20 2.77 -16.51
N ALA A 103 -5.91 2.74 -16.16
CA ALA A 103 -4.83 2.39 -17.07
C ALA A 103 -4.98 0.94 -17.57
N TYR A 104 -5.15 -0.03 -16.67
CA TYR A 104 -5.36 -1.43 -17.05
C TYR A 104 -6.64 -1.62 -17.87
N SER A 105 -7.74 -0.97 -17.51
CA SER A 105 -8.99 -1.05 -18.28
C SER A 105 -8.82 -0.49 -19.71
N SER A 106 -8.06 0.59 -19.86
CA SER A 106 -7.78 1.20 -21.17
C SER A 106 -6.88 0.32 -22.03
N ILE A 107 -5.84 -0.29 -21.44
CA ILE A 107 -4.97 -1.27 -22.12
C ILE A 107 -5.78 -2.50 -22.55
N ALA A 108 -6.62 -3.04 -21.66
CA ALA A 108 -7.49 -4.18 -21.97
C ALA A 108 -8.42 -3.90 -23.16
N LYS A 109 -9.07 -2.73 -23.18
CA LYS A 109 -9.93 -2.31 -24.30
C LYS A 109 -9.16 -2.19 -25.61
N LYS A 110 -7.95 -1.62 -25.59
CA LYS A 110 -7.09 -1.49 -26.78
C LYS A 110 -6.60 -2.84 -27.31
N LEU A 111 -6.44 -3.82 -26.44
CA LEU A 111 -6.00 -5.18 -26.79
C LEU A 111 -7.16 -6.16 -26.97
N ASN A 112 -8.42 -5.68 -27.03
CA ASN A 112 -9.64 -6.48 -27.15
C ASN A 112 -9.73 -7.63 -26.12
N VAL A 113 -9.32 -7.37 -24.87
CA VAL A 113 -9.48 -8.31 -23.76
C VAL A 113 -10.88 -8.11 -23.16
N GLU A 114 -11.69 -9.17 -23.14
CA GLU A 114 -13.11 -9.17 -22.78
C GLU A 114 -13.39 -8.62 -21.36
N ASN A 115 -12.45 -8.82 -20.43
CA ASN A 115 -12.65 -8.56 -19.00
C ASN A 115 -12.07 -7.22 -18.51
N ALA A 116 -12.19 -6.14 -19.28
CA ALA A 116 -11.62 -4.83 -18.92
C ALA A 116 -12.14 -4.23 -17.58
N TRP A 117 -13.27 -4.71 -17.06
CA TRP A 117 -13.80 -4.33 -15.75
C TRP A 117 -13.04 -4.97 -14.57
N PHE A 118 -12.29 -6.05 -14.79
CA PHE A 118 -11.52 -6.73 -13.75
C PHE A 118 -10.42 -5.85 -13.14
N ALA A 119 -10.03 -4.77 -13.82
CA ALA A 119 -9.07 -3.79 -13.31
C ALA A 119 -9.49 -3.12 -11.98
N TRP A 120 -10.79 -3.12 -11.66
CA TRP A 120 -11.34 -2.50 -10.44
C TRP A 120 -11.27 -3.37 -9.19
N ILE A 121 -10.86 -4.63 -9.31
CA ILE A 121 -10.73 -5.56 -8.18
C ILE A 121 -9.26 -5.96 -8.09
N PRO A 122 -8.53 -5.77 -6.97
CA PRO A 122 -7.08 -5.96 -6.91
C PRO A 122 -6.61 -7.34 -7.39
N ILE A 123 -7.32 -8.40 -6.97
CA ILE A 123 -7.01 -9.78 -7.34
C ILE A 123 -7.22 -9.99 -8.85
N LEU A 124 -8.36 -9.53 -9.37
CA LEU A 124 -8.69 -9.68 -10.79
C LEU A 124 -7.83 -8.76 -11.69
N SER A 125 -7.37 -7.61 -11.18
CA SER A 125 -6.46 -6.71 -11.87
C SER A 125 -5.13 -7.40 -12.18
N THR A 126 -4.69 -8.29 -11.29
CA THR A 126 -3.50 -9.11 -11.53
C THR A 126 -3.76 -10.20 -12.58
N ILE A 127 -4.94 -10.84 -12.56
CA ILE A 127 -5.32 -11.78 -13.63
C ILE A 127 -5.41 -11.06 -14.98
N LEU A 128 -5.99 -9.85 -14.99
CA LEU A 128 -6.14 -9.03 -16.17
C LEU A 128 -4.78 -8.58 -16.73
N SER A 129 -3.80 -8.24 -15.88
CA SER A 129 -2.46 -7.91 -16.33
C SER A 129 -1.78 -9.09 -17.05
N PHE A 130 -1.99 -10.32 -16.58
CA PHE A 130 -1.55 -11.53 -17.30
C PHE A 130 -2.29 -11.74 -18.62
N GLN A 131 -3.61 -11.52 -18.67
CA GLN A 131 -4.40 -11.62 -19.91
C GLN A 131 -3.96 -10.57 -20.95
N ILE A 132 -3.71 -9.34 -20.50
CA ILE A 132 -3.12 -8.25 -21.29
C ILE A 132 -1.77 -8.67 -21.86
N ALA A 133 -0.93 -9.31 -21.04
CA ALA A 133 0.36 -9.88 -21.47
C ALA A 133 0.24 -11.10 -22.40
N GLY A 134 -0.96 -11.62 -22.65
CA GLY A 134 -1.16 -12.84 -23.43
C GLY A 134 -0.71 -14.11 -22.71
N MET A 135 -0.65 -14.07 -21.37
CA MET A 135 -0.31 -15.18 -20.50
C MET A 135 -1.59 -15.78 -19.89
N SER A 136 -1.52 -17.04 -19.44
CA SER A 136 -2.64 -17.69 -18.75
C SER A 136 -2.92 -17.02 -17.39
N GLY A 137 -4.20 -16.87 -17.03
CA GLY A 137 -4.60 -16.35 -15.71
C GLY A 137 -4.12 -17.22 -14.54
N TRP A 138 -3.78 -18.48 -14.80
CA TRP A 138 -3.19 -19.43 -13.86
C TRP A 138 -1.82 -19.01 -13.31
N ASN A 139 -1.12 -18.07 -13.96
CA ASN A 139 0.13 -17.52 -13.43
C ASN A 139 -0.05 -16.79 -12.07
N ILE A 140 -1.29 -16.53 -11.65
CA ILE A 140 -1.59 -16.07 -10.29
C ILE A 140 -1.16 -17.07 -9.21
N LEU A 141 -1.13 -18.37 -9.49
CA LEU A 141 -0.62 -19.38 -8.55
C LEU A 141 0.90 -19.27 -8.35
N LEU A 142 1.63 -18.80 -9.36
CA LEU A 142 3.06 -18.55 -9.23
C LEU A 142 3.35 -17.36 -8.30
N MET A 143 2.36 -16.50 -8.06
CA MET A 143 2.48 -15.36 -7.14
C MET A 143 2.64 -15.79 -5.67
N PHE A 144 2.27 -17.04 -5.32
CA PHE A 144 2.52 -17.59 -3.98
C PHE A 144 4.00 -17.94 -3.73
N ILE A 145 4.83 -17.97 -4.78
CA ILE A 145 6.27 -18.21 -4.66
C ILE A 145 7.00 -16.87 -4.83
N PRO A 146 7.60 -16.30 -3.78
CA PRO A 146 8.08 -14.91 -3.78
C PRO A 146 9.14 -14.60 -4.84
N ILE A 147 10.05 -15.54 -5.14
CA ILE A 147 11.10 -15.36 -6.15
C ILE A 147 10.50 -15.40 -7.58
N VAL A 148 9.60 -16.34 -7.82
CA VAL A 148 8.97 -16.53 -9.14
C VAL A 148 8.03 -15.35 -9.45
N ASN A 149 7.40 -14.78 -8.44
CA ASN A 149 6.52 -13.61 -8.57
C ASN A 149 7.18 -12.46 -9.33
N VAL A 150 8.39 -12.05 -8.93
CA VAL A 150 9.10 -10.92 -9.56
C VAL A 150 9.39 -11.22 -11.03
N VAL A 151 9.88 -12.43 -11.33
CA VAL A 151 10.19 -12.85 -12.70
C VAL A 151 8.93 -12.85 -13.58
N VAL A 152 7.81 -13.36 -13.06
CA VAL A 152 6.54 -13.44 -13.77
C VAL A 152 5.97 -12.05 -14.06
N ILE A 153 6.07 -11.10 -13.11
CA ILE A 153 5.65 -9.71 -13.31
C ILE A 153 6.47 -9.04 -14.43
N VAL A 154 7.80 -9.20 -14.42
CA VAL A 154 8.69 -8.63 -15.44
C VAL A 154 8.39 -9.24 -16.81
N LEU A 155 8.21 -10.56 -16.90
CA LEU A 155 7.82 -11.23 -18.15
C LEU A 155 6.47 -10.73 -18.67
N ALA A 156 5.48 -10.54 -17.78
CA ALA A 156 4.18 -10.02 -18.14
C ALA A 156 4.27 -8.58 -18.69
N LEU A 157 5.10 -7.73 -18.07
CA LEU A 157 5.36 -6.36 -18.53
C LEU A 157 6.07 -6.32 -19.88
N MET A 158 7.10 -7.15 -20.08
CA MET A 158 7.80 -7.25 -21.36
C MET A 158 6.86 -7.67 -22.49
N LYS A 159 6.03 -8.69 -22.25
CA LYS A 159 5.03 -9.15 -23.23
C LYS A 159 3.95 -8.10 -23.48
N THR A 160 3.51 -7.38 -22.45
CA THR A 160 2.57 -6.27 -22.61
C THR A 160 3.14 -5.16 -23.48
N CYS A 161 4.41 -4.81 -23.29
CA CYS A 161 5.12 -3.83 -24.15
C CYS A 161 5.20 -4.34 -25.59
N GLU A 162 5.56 -5.61 -25.79
CA GLU A 162 5.65 -6.23 -27.13
C GLU A 162 4.29 -6.21 -27.85
N ARG A 163 3.20 -6.56 -27.16
CA ARG A 163 1.84 -6.52 -27.73
C ARG A 163 1.34 -5.10 -28.02
N ARG A 164 1.90 -4.09 -27.36
CA ARG A 164 1.66 -2.67 -27.65
C ARG A 164 2.64 -2.08 -28.67
N GLY A 165 3.51 -2.91 -29.27
CA GLY A 165 4.49 -2.48 -30.27
C GLY A 165 5.63 -1.63 -29.70
N MET A 166 6.05 -1.91 -28.46
CA MET A 166 7.11 -1.20 -27.73
C MET A 166 8.28 -2.13 -27.40
N ASN A 167 9.46 -1.54 -27.19
CA ASN A 167 10.69 -2.29 -26.88
C ASN A 167 10.54 -3.11 -25.59
N LYS A 168 10.92 -4.40 -25.64
CA LYS A 168 10.85 -5.33 -24.48
C LYS A 168 11.64 -4.81 -23.28
N LEU A 169 12.74 -4.09 -23.52
CA LEU A 169 13.58 -3.47 -22.49
C LEU A 169 12.83 -2.46 -21.61
N LEU A 170 11.75 -1.84 -22.11
CA LEU A 170 10.92 -0.95 -21.30
C LEU A 170 10.18 -1.71 -20.20
N GLY A 171 9.78 -2.96 -20.46
CA GLY A 171 9.21 -3.84 -19.45
C GLY A 171 10.19 -4.24 -18.35
N LEU A 172 11.49 -4.32 -18.66
CA LEU A 172 12.54 -4.57 -17.68
C LEU A 172 12.82 -3.33 -16.81
N LEU A 173 12.78 -2.13 -17.40
CA LEU A 173 12.95 -0.88 -16.67
C LEU A 173 11.80 -0.60 -15.67
N ALA A 174 10.63 -1.18 -15.91
CA ALA A 174 9.49 -1.13 -15.00
C ALA A 174 9.67 -1.96 -13.72
N LEU A 175 10.81 -2.62 -13.51
CA LEU A 175 11.16 -3.18 -12.19
C LEU A 175 11.27 -2.07 -11.12
N ILE A 176 11.63 -0.85 -11.53
CA ILE A 176 11.64 0.31 -10.65
C ILE A 176 10.18 0.77 -10.43
N PRO A 177 9.65 0.77 -9.19
CA PRO A 177 8.24 1.05 -8.93
C PRO A 177 7.77 2.40 -9.50
N GLY A 178 8.61 3.43 -9.45
CA GLY A 178 8.29 4.73 -10.04
C GLY A 178 8.13 4.68 -11.56
N VAL A 179 9.00 3.92 -12.25
CA VAL A 179 8.93 3.76 -13.71
C VAL A 179 7.74 2.91 -14.11
N PHE A 180 7.35 1.92 -13.31
CA PHE A 180 6.16 1.10 -13.56
C PHE A 180 4.90 1.96 -13.74
N PHE A 181 4.63 2.91 -12.85
CA PHE A 181 3.43 3.76 -12.94
C PHE A 181 3.45 4.68 -14.18
N ILE A 182 4.63 5.21 -14.52
CA ILE A 182 4.82 6.04 -15.72
C ILE A 182 4.61 5.20 -16.97
N LEU A 183 5.23 4.02 -17.04
CA LEU A 183 5.10 3.09 -18.16
C LEU A 183 3.63 2.64 -18.34
N LEU A 184 2.92 2.34 -17.25
CA LEU A 184 1.51 1.96 -17.29
C LEU A 184 0.65 3.06 -17.94
N GLY A 185 0.92 4.33 -17.60
CA GLY A 185 0.26 5.48 -18.20
C GLY A 185 0.60 5.64 -19.67
N VAL A 186 1.89 5.51 -20.02
CA VAL A 186 2.33 5.53 -21.42
C VAL A 186 1.65 4.40 -22.20
N LEU A 187 1.61 3.17 -21.70
CA LEU A 187 0.97 2.04 -22.37
C LEU A 187 -0.54 2.25 -22.55
N ALA A 188 -1.22 2.87 -21.58
CA ALA A 188 -2.65 3.14 -21.61
C ALA A 188 -3.04 4.24 -22.60
N TRP A 189 -2.29 5.36 -22.63
CA TRP A 189 -2.68 6.55 -23.39
C TRP A 189 -1.82 6.85 -24.62
N LYS A 190 -0.71 6.15 -24.85
CA LYS A 190 0.07 6.30 -26.08
C LYS A 190 -0.83 6.07 -27.30
N LYS A 191 -0.85 7.06 -28.20
CA LYS A 191 -1.54 6.98 -29.48
C LYS A 191 -0.85 5.94 -30.35
N ASP A 192 -1.64 5.07 -30.95
CA ASP A 192 -1.13 3.98 -31.76
C ASP A 192 -0.65 4.57 -33.09
N THR A 193 0.64 4.45 -33.41
CA THR A 193 1.28 5.01 -34.63
C THR A 193 1.01 4.16 -35.88
N PHE A 194 -0.07 3.37 -35.89
CA PHE A 194 -0.44 2.53 -37.03
C PHE A 194 -1.10 3.39 -38.11
N GLY A 195 -0.27 4.13 -38.84
CA GLY A 195 -0.70 4.98 -39.95
C GLY A 195 0.43 5.52 -40.82
N SER A 196 1.63 4.91 -40.86
CA SER A 196 2.68 5.37 -41.80
C SER A 196 3.71 4.35 -42.30
N THR A 197 3.62 3.06 -41.98
CA THR A 197 4.45 2.08 -42.72
C THR A 197 3.75 0.72 -42.79
N PRO A 198 3.34 0.25 -43.99
CA PRO A 198 3.05 -1.15 -44.19
C PRO A 198 4.36 -1.92 -43.97
N VAL A 199 4.38 -2.79 -42.96
CA VAL A 199 5.44 -3.78 -42.79
C VAL A 199 5.27 -4.76 -43.95
N GLN A 200 6.12 -4.62 -44.97
CA GLN A 200 6.22 -5.58 -46.06
C GLN A 200 6.59 -6.93 -45.46
N SER A 201 5.72 -7.92 -45.68
CA SER A 201 6.02 -9.32 -45.49
C SER A 201 7.14 -9.72 -46.44
N SER A 202 8.35 -9.93 -45.93
CA SER A 202 9.39 -10.63 -46.67
C SER A 202 9.02 -12.11 -46.73
N THR A 203 8.83 -12.58 -47.95
CA THR A 203 8.68 -13.98 -48.36
C THR A 203 9.95 -14.77 -48.07
#